data_AF-A0A523SNR8-F1
#
_entry.id   AF-A0A523SNR8-F1
#
_cell.length_a   1.000
_cell.length_b   1.000
_cell.length_c   1.000
_cell.angle_alpha   90.00
_cell.angle_beta   90.00
_cell.angle_gamma   90.00
#
_symmetry.space_group_name_H-M   'P 1'
#
loop_
_entity.id
_entity.type
_entity.pdbx_description
1 polymer ?
#
loop_
_entity_poly.entity_id
_entity_poly.type
_entity_poly.pdbx_seq_one_letter_code
_entity_poly.pdbx_strand_id
1 'polypeptide(L)'
;MPSLDKWIETLPKEDQPFVAETISELWDVFHDLKQKGYLRPTLESKQRRDFPKILKTSNGLFEAFNMLFTVPDVKGEFVYGRNKEFVEHNREYGFDERRYVYLLLSESMSVFLRNVELFRSCFLFVLKTARRPRKKTGNRRKEFYHTMGIGELLNQLVNICGSKGKKIKDKIDWELRNGLTHGLLWTDGLTIRYSKDIRFTKKGQVRLDALWKKASEQSKITQCLINLIPAWYSGDC
;
A
#
# COMPACT_ATOMS: atom_id res chain seq x y z
N MET A 1 -14.10 -15.93 8.95
CA MET A 1 -13.73 -14.51 8.84
C MET A 1 -15.00 -13.71 8.67
N PRO A 2 -15.08 -12.44 9.08
CA PRO A 2 -16.22 -11.61 8.70
C PRO A 2 -16.35 -11.63 7.16
N SER A 3 -17.57 -11.63 6.62
CA SER A 3 -17.78 -11.33 5.21
C SER A 3 -17.19 -9.94 4.89
N LEU A 4 -16.79 -9.70 3.64
CA LEU A 4 -16.21 -8.42 3.22
C LEU A 4 -17.10 -7.24 3.64
N ASP A 5 -18.42 -7.38 3.51
CA ASP A 5 -19.40 -6.37 3.91
C ASP A 5 -19.32 -6.03 5.41
N LYS A 6 -19.25 -7.06 6.26
CA LYS A 6 -19.11 -6.86 7.71
C LYS A 6 -17.81 -6.14 8.06
N TRP A 7 -16.73 -6.40 7.33
CA TRP A 7 -15.48 -5.67 7.54
C TRP A 7 -15.62 -4.20 7.13
N ILE A 8 -16.23 -3.90 5.98
CA ILE A 8 -16.49 -2.52 5.53
C ILE A 8 -17.32 -1.75 6.57
N GLU A 9 -18.34 -2.39 7.15
CA GLU A 9 -19.18 -1.81 8.21
C GLU A 9 -18.40 -1.41 9.47
N THR A 10 -17.24 -2.04 9.73
CA THR A 10 -16.38 -1.65 10.88
C THR A 10 -15.52 -0.42 10.64
N LEU A 11 -15.45 0.08 9.39
CA LEU A 11 -14.62 1.22 9.03
C LEU A 11 -15.37 2.55 9.26
N PRO A 12 -14.65 3.66 9.46
CA PRO A 12 -15.24 5.00 9.48
C PRO A 12 -16.10 5.26 8.23
N LYS A 13 -17.26 5.92 8.40
CA LYS A 13 -18.25 6.10 7.31
C LYS A 13 -17.67 6.82 6.09
N GLU A 14 -16.75 7.74 6.32
CA GLU A 14 -16.01 8.48 5.30
C GLU A 14 -15.10 7.60 4.43
N ASP A 15 -14.64 6.46 4.97
CA ASP A 15 -13.74 5.53 4.28
C ASP A 15 -14.49 4.43 3.53
N GLN A 16 -15.72 4.13 3.93
CA GLN A 16 -16.52 3.03 3.35
C GLN A 16 -16.68 3.13 1.82
N PRO A 17 -17.01 4.29 1.21
CA PRO A 17 -17.18 4.38 -0.24
C PRO A 17 -15.89 4.06 -1.01
N PHE A 18 -14.76 4.60 -0.55
CA PHE A 18 -13.45 4.36 -1.17
C PHE A 18 -13.05 2.88 -1.09
N VAL A 19 -13.28 2.26 0.06
CA VAL A 19 -12.98 0.85 0.30
C VAL A 19 -13.89 -0.05 -0.54
N ALA A 20 -15.20 0.21 -0.57
CA ALA A 20 -16.16 -0.55 -1.37
C ALA A 20 -15.83 -0.49 -2.87
N GLU A 21 -15.52 0.70 -3.39
CA GLU A 21 -15.06 0.87 -4.78
C GLU A 21 -13.79 0.06 -5.05
N THR A 22 -12.80 0.17 -4.15
CA THR A 22 -11.51 -0.52 -4.31
C THR A 22 -11.67 -2.05 -4.28
N ILE A 23 -12.53 -2.59 -3.41
CA ILE A 23 -12.86 -4.02 -3.39
C ILE A 23 -13.51 -4.43 -4.72
N SER A 24 -14.49 -3.65 -5.20
CA SER A 24 -15.17 -3.93 -6.48
C SER A 24 -14.18 -3.97 -7.65
N GLU A 25 -13.24 -3.03 -7.72
CA GLU A 25 -12.22 -3.03 -8.76
C GLU A 25 -11.25 -4.20 -8.67
N LEU A 26 -10.82 -4.57 -7.45
CA LEU A 26 -9.96 -5.73 -7.22
C LEU A 26 -10.68 -7.04 -7.57
N TRP A 27 -11.97 -7.12 -7.23
CA TRP A 27 -12.86 -8.23 -7.54
C TRP A 27 -12.95 -8.46 -9.06
N ASP A 28 -13.18 -7.38 -9.80
CA ASP A 28 -13.19 -7.35 -11.26
C ASP A 28 -11.88 -7.87 -11.87
N VAL A 29 -10.75 -7.46 -11.29
CA VAL A 29 -9.42 -7.94 -11.71
C VAL A 29 -9.24 -9.42 -11.39
N PHE A 30 -9.68 -9.90 -10.22
CA PHE A 30 -9.60 -11.31 -9.84
C PHE A 30 -10.42 -12.20 -10.79
N HIS A 31 -11.62 -11.79 -11.17
CA HIS A 31 -12.43 -12.51 -12.16
C HIS A 31 -11.74 -12.62 -13.52
N ASP A 32 -11.23 -11.52 -14.04
CA ASP A 32 -10.49 -11.50 -15.30
C ASP A 32 -9.27 -12.44 -15.25
N LEU A 33 -8.52 -12.40 -14.16
CA LEU A 33 -7.35 -13.25 -13.96
C LEU A 33 -7.73 -14.72 -13.82
N LYS A 34 -8.86 -15.05 -13.17
CA LYS A 34 -9.38 -16.43 -13.09
C LYS A 34 -9.78 -16.95 -14.46
N GLN A 35 -10.57 -16.18 -15.21
CA GLN A 35 -11.03 -16.55 -16.56
C GLN A 35 -9.84 -16.78 -17.50
N LYS A 36 -8.80 -15.95 -17.40
CA LYS A 36 -7.58 -16.05 -18.21
C LYS A 36 -6.56 -17.05 -17.64
N GLY A 37 -6.88 -17.75 -16.55
CA GLY A 37 -6.08 -18.82 -15.99
C GLY A 37 -4.85 -18.40 -15.17
N TYR A 38 -4.75 -17.12 -14.78
CA TYR A 38 -3.64 -16.54 -14.03
C TYR A 38 -3.73 -16.70 -12.52
N LEU A 39 -4.92 -16.90 -11.95
CA LEU A 39 -5.05 -17.15 -10.51
C LEU A 39 -4.73 -18.60 -10.16
N ARG A 40 -4.12 -18.79 -8.99
CA ARG A 40 -3.93 -20.13 -8.41
C ARG A 40 -5.29 -20.71 -8.02
N PRO A 41 -5.54 -22.01 -8.26
CA PRO A 41 -6.82 -22.63 -7.91
C PRO A 41 -7.00 -22.80 -6.40
N THR A 42 -5.91 -23.00 -5.66
CA THR A 42 -5.91 -23.20 -4.21
C THR A 42 -4.65 -22.60 -3.57
N LEU A 43 -4.77 -22.27 -2.29
CA LEU A 43 -3.63 -21.93 -1.43
C LEU A 43 -3.20 -23.16 -0.63
N GLU A 44 -1.91 -23.33 -0.38
CA GLU A 44 -1.37 -24.44 0.41
C GLU A 44 -1.72 -24.30 1.90
N SER A 45 -1.77 -25.42 2.64
CA SER A 45 -2.15 -25.43 4.07
C SER A 45 -1.28 -24.48 4.93
N LYS A 46 0.05 -24.52 4.76
CA LYS A 46 0.98 -23.62 5.45
C LYS A 46 0.67 -22.14 5.16
N GLN A 47 0.33 -21.83 3.92
CA GLN A 47 0.03 -20.48 3.47
C GLN A 47 -1.28 -19.97 4.09
N ARG A 48 -2.32 -20.82 4.15
CA ARG A 48 -3.60 -20.50 4.81
C ARG A 48 -3.44 -20.24 6.32
N ARG A 49 -2.47 -20.90 6.97
CA ARG A 49 -2.17 -20.71 8.39
C ARG A 49 -1.35 -19.45 8.67
N ASP A 50 -0.38 -19.12 7.81
CA ASP A 50 0.56 -18.04 8.07
C ASP A 50 0.08 -16.69 7.51
N PHE A 51 -0.75 -16.68 6.46
CA PHE A 51 -1.33 -15.45 5.88
C PHE A 51 -2.17 -14.63 6.88
N PRO A 52 -3.03 -15.23 7.74
CA PRO A 52 -3.74 -14.49 8.79
C PRO A 52 -2.81 -13.77 9.78
N LYS A 53 -1.61 -14.29 10.02
CA LYS A 53 -0.63 -13.63 10.91
C LYS A 53 -0.09 -12.35 10.28
N ILE A 54 0.14 -12.36 8.96
CA ILE A 54 0.54 -11.18 8.18
C ILE A 54 -0.56 -10.11 8.26
N LEU A 55 -1.83 -10.51 8.10
CA LEU A 55 -2.98 -9.60 8.27
C LEU A 55 -2.99 -8.95 9.65
N LYS A 56 -2.85 -9.73 10.73
CA LYS A 56 -2.83 -9.21 12.10
C LYS A 56 -1.71 -8.18 12.30
N THR A 57 -0.49 -8.48 11.85
CA THR A 57 0.64 -7.55 11.96
C THR A 57 0.43 -6.28 11.12
N SER A 58 -0.09 -6.42 9.89
CA SER A 58 -0.40 -5.28 9.02
C SER A 58 -1.43 -4.33 9.66
N ASN A 59 -2.47 -4.89 10.27
CA ASN A 59 -3.49 -4.10 10.98
C ASN A 59 -2.91 -3.33 12.16
N GLY A 60 -2.11 -4.00 13.01
CA GLY A 60 -1.48 -3.34 14.16
C GLY A 60 -0.51 -2.23 13.77
N LEU A 61 0.24 -2.40 12.69
CA LEU A 61 1.12 -1.34 12.17
C LEU A 61 0.32 -0.16 11.61
N PHE A 62 -0.80 -0.41 10.92
CA PHE A 62 -1.65 0.67 10.41
C PHE A 62 -2.36 1.43 11.53
N GLU A 63 -2.85 0.73 12.55
CA GLU A 63 -3.44 1.34 13.73
C GLU A 63 -2.43 2.24 14.45
N ALA A 64 -1.20 1.75 14.69
CA ALA A 64 -0.13 2.54 15.30
C ALA A 64 0.25 3.77 14.46
N PHE A 65 0.31 3.63 13.12
CA PHE A 65 0.52 4.75 12.22
C PHE A 65 -0.59 5.79 12.37
N ASN A 66 -1.86 5.38 12.31
CA ASN A 66 -2.96 6.32 12.45
C ASN A 66 -2.91 7.01 13.81
N MET A 67 -2.68 6.27 14.91
CA MET A 67 -2.52 6.84 16.25
C MET A 67 -1.46 7.94 16.33
N LEU A 68 -0.33 7.78 15.64
CA LEU A 68 0.73 8.80 15.60
C LEU A 68 0.24 10.12 14.96
N PHE A 69 -0.75 10.05 14.08
CA PHE A 69 -1.36 11.20 13.39
C PHE A 69 -2.74 11.61 13.94
N THR A 70 -3.41 10.76 14.71
CA THR A 70 -4.74 10.99 15.30
C THR A 70 -4.70 11.26 16.81
N VAL A 71 -3.56 11.69 17.36
CA VAL A 71 -3.55 12.29 18.70
C VAL A 71 -4.55 13.47 18.70
N PRO A 72 -5.74 13.34 19.30
CA PRO A 72 -6.95 13.96 18.76
C PRO A 72 -7.12 15.42 19.17
N ASP A 73 -7.66 16.22 18.25
CA ASP A 73 -8.64 17.25 18.61
C ASP A 73 -9.89 17.11 17.72
N VAL A 74 -11.04 17.42 18.30
CA VAL A 74 -12.42 17.08 17.94
C VAL A 74 -12.91 17.79 16.66
N LYS A 75 -12.02 18.35 15.83
CA LYS A 75 -12.42 19.23 14.71
C LYS A 75 -11.66 19.07 13.39
N GLY A 76 -10.82 18.03 13.24
CA GLY A 76 -10.27 17.69 11.92
C GLY A 76 -9.29 18.71 11.33
N GLU A 77 -8.72 19.61 12.15
CA GLU A 77 -7.55 20.41 11.77
C GLU A 77 -6.28 19.67 12.18
N PHE A 78 -5.17 19.83 11.45
CA PHE A 78 -3.85 19.37 11.88
C PHE A 78 -3.48 20.12 13.17
N VAL A 79 -3.86 19.58 14.33
CA VAL A 79 -3.75 20.30 15.60
C VAL A 79 -2.31 20.24 16.11
N TYR A 80 -1.63 21.36 15.92
CA TYR A 80 -0.37 21.75 16.57
C TYR A 80 -0.40 21.69 18.11
N GLY A 81 -1.55 21.46 18.74
CA GLY A 81 -1.74 21.51 20.20
C GLY A 81 -1.06 20.38 20.99
N ARG A 82 -1.18 19.11 20.57
CA ARG A 82 -0.57 17.97 21.29
C ARG A 82 0.80 17.56 20.76
N ASN A 83 1.20 18.09 19.60
CA ASN A 83 2.60 18.05 19.14
C ASN A 83 3.50 18.79 20.12
N LYS A 84 3.02 19.89 20.72
CA LYS A 84 3.73 20.60 21.78
C LYS A 84 3.89 19.76 23.03
N GLU A 85 2.83 19.13 23.53
CA GLU A 85 2.91 18.25 24.70
C GLU A 85 3.88 17.08 24.46
N PHE A 86 3.80 16.40 23.30
CA PHE A 86 4.74 15.33 22.96
C PHE A 86 6.19 15.83 22.92
N VAL A 87 6.43 16.97 22.26
CA VAL A 87 7.77 17.58 22.18
C VAL A 87 8.26 18.03 23.55
N GLU A 88 7.39 18.59 24.39
CA GLU A 88 7.70 19.04 25.74
C GLU A 88 8.07 17.86 26.65
N HIS A 89 7.27 16.81 26.67
CA HIS A 89 7.52 15.60 27.48
C HIS A 89 8.77 14.84 27.02
N ASN A 90 9.10 14.89 25.73
CA ASN A 90 10.24 14.17 25.17
C ASN A 90 11.48 15.07 24.94
N ARG A 91 11.46 16.31 25.42
CA ARG A 91 12.56 17.26 25.24
C ARG A 91 13.87 16.75 25.87
N GLU A 92 13.79 16.05 26.99
CA GLU A 92 14.95 15.43 27.66
C GLU A 92 15.63 14.34 26.81
N TYR A 93 14.86 13.63 25.96
CA TYR A 93 15.39 12.69 24.97
C TYR A 93 15.84 13.37 23.68
N GLY A 94 15.85 14.71 23.68
CA GLY A 94 16.21 15.53 22.56
C GLY A 94 15.13 15.62 21.49
N PHE A 95 13.85 15.37 21.76
CA PHE A 95 12.83 15.72 20.76
C PHE A 95 12.59 17.23 20.73
N ASP A 96 12.76 17.82 19.56
CA ASP A 96 12.33 19.18 19.23
C ASP A 96 11.30 19.13 18.09
N GLU A 97 10.67 20.26 17.77
CA GLU A 97 9.67 20.33 16.70
C GLU A 97 10.22 19.82 15.35
N ARG A 98 11.50 20.08 15.07
CA ARG A 98 12.15 19.65 13.83
C ARG A 98 12.29 18.13 13.79
N ARG A 99 12.74 17.49 14.87
CA ARG A 99 12.88 16.03 14.99
C ARG A 99 11.52 15.33 14.98
N TYR A 100 10.50 15.96 15.54
CA TYR A 100 9.13 15.48 15.42
C TYR A 100 8.65 15.46 13.96
N VAL A 101 8.93 16.50 13.17
CA VAL A 101 8.65 16.51 11.73
C VAL A 101 9.39 15.38 11.00
N TYR A 102 10.67 15.16 11.31
CA TYR A 102 11.44 14.05 10.74
C TYR A 102 10.84 12.68 11.09
N LEU A 103 10.37 12.50 12.32
CA LEU A 103 9.69 11.28 12.75
C LEU A 103 8.42 11.04 11.92
N LEU A 104 7.55 12.04 11.81
CA LEU A 104 6.31 11.93 11.04
C LEU A 104 6.55 11.64 9.56
N LEU A 105 7.53 12.32 8.95
CA LEU A 105 7.93 12.08 7.57
C LEU A 105 8.47 10.66 7.38
N SER A 106 9.40 10.24 8.24
CA SER A 106 10.02 8.91 8.21
C SER A 106 8.99 7.79 8.37
N GLU A 107 8.05 7.95 9.30
CA GLU A 107 7.00 6.96 9.53
C GLU A 107 6.02 6.91 8.35
N SER A 108 5.59 8.06 7.82
CA SER A 108 4.72 8.10 6.64
C SER A 108 5.37 7.45 5.43
N MET A 109 6.67 7.71 5.19
CA MET A 109 7.43 7.03 4.14
C MET A 109 7.48 5.52 4.38
N SER A 110 7.80 5.10 5.60
CA SER A 110 7.92 3.69 5.96
C SER A 110 6.60 2.94 5.76
N VAL A 111 5.49 3.50 6.22
CA VAL A 111 4.15 2.93 6.08
C VAL A 111 3.74 2.87 4.61
N PHE A 112 3.96 3.94 3.85
CA PHE A 112 3.68 3.93 2.41
C PHE A 112 4.47 2.84 1.69
N LEU A 113 5.80 2.80 1.86
CA LEU A 113 6.67 1.81 1.22
C LEU A 113 6.29 0.37 1.61
N ARG A 114 6.05 0.10 2.89
CA ARG A 114 5.65 -1.23 3.38
C ARG A 114 4.30 -1.65 2.80
N ASN A 115 3.32 -0.76 2.76
CA ASN A 115 1.99 -1.11 2.23
C ASN A 115 2.03 -1.37 0.71
N VAL A 116 2.80 -0.61 -0.08
CA VAL A 116 3.00 -0.91 -1.51
C VAL A 116 3.66 -2.28 -1.70
N GLU A 117 4.68 -2.59 -0.90
CA GLU A 117 5.42 -3.85 -1.00
C GLU A 117 4.57 -5.05 -0.53
N LEU A 118 3.76 -4.86 0.51
CA LEU A 118 2.81 -5.85 0.98
C LEU A 118 1.71 -6.10 -0.06
N PHE A 119 1.16 -5.05 -0.67
CA PHE A 119 0.22 -5.17 -1.79
C PHE A 119 0.83 -6.03 -2.91
N ARG A 120 2.04 -5.68 -3.37
CA ARG A 120 2.76 -6.44 -4.41
C ARG A 120 2.88 -7.91 -4.03
N SER A 121 3.29 -8.18 -2.79
CA SER A 121 3.56 -9.53 -2.29
C SER A 121 2.28 -10.36 -2.18
N CYS A 122 1.21 -9.79 -1.63
CA CYS A 122 -0.11 -10.42 -1.53
C CYS A 122 -0.71 -10.72 -2.91
N PHE A 123 -0.53 -9.81 -3.87
CA PHE A 123 -1.04 -10.03 -5.22
C PHE A 123 -0.28 -11.16 -5.93
N LEU A 124 1.05 -11.15 -5.88
CA LEU A 124 1.87 -12.23 -6.45
C LEU A 124 1.61 -13.58 -5.78
N PHE A 125 1.26 -13.57 -4.49
CA PHE A 125 0.94 -14.76 -3.73
C PHE A 125 -0.27 -15.54 -4.28
N VAL A 126 -1.28 -14.85 -4.83
CA VAL A 126 -2.47 -15.48 -5.43
C VAL A 126 -2.31 -15.79 -6.92
N LEU A 127 -1.28 -15.26 -7.57
CA LEU A 127 -1.01 -15.47 -8.98
C LEU A 127 -0.21 -16.75 -9.23
N LYS A 128 -0.47 -17.42 -10.36
CA LYS A 128 0.44 -18.42 -10.92
C LYS A 128 1.69 -17.69 -11.39
N THR A 129 2.82 -17.96 -10.73
CA THR A 129 4.10 -17.33 -11.05
C THR A 129 5.07 -18.32 -11.66
N ALA A 130 5.84 -17.86 -12.64
CA ALA A 130 6.94 -18.62 -13.25
C ALA A 130 8.29 -18.19 -12.67
N ARG A 131 9.35 -18.95 -13.01
CA ARG A 131 10.73 -18.49 -12.82
C ARG A 131 11.01 -17.36 -13.81
N ARG A 132 11.75 -16.34 -13.37
CA ARG A 132 12.09 -15.19 -14.21
C ARG A 132 12.78 -15.68 -15.51
N PRO A 133 12.30 -15.31 -16.70
CA PRO A 133 12.89 -15.78 -17.95
C PRO A 133 14.33 -15.29 -18.10
N ARG A 134 15.26 -16.21 -18.44
CA ARG A 134 16.70 -15.94 -18.58
C ARG A 134 17.07 -15.10 -19.82
N LYS A 135 16.21 -15.00 -20.83
CA LYS A 135 16.42 -14.18 -22.04
C LYS A 135 15.11 -13.49 -22.46
N LYS A 136 15.21 -12.23 -22.93
CA LYS A 136 14.12 -11.50 -23.59
C LYS A 136 13.92 -12.07 -25.00
N THR A 137 13.30 -13.24 -25.15
CA THR A 137 12.85 -13.71 -26.46
C THR A 137 11.50 -13.09 -26.80
N GLY A 138 11.35 -12.64 -28.04
CA GLY A 138 10.35 -11.67 -28.52
C GLY A 138 8.87 -12.06 -28.44
N ASN A 139 8.54 -13.27 -27.99
CA ASN A 139 7.16 -13.70 -27.71
C ASN A 139 7.00 -13.95 -26.21
N ARG A 140 7.02 -12.87 -25.41
CA ARG A 140 6.70 -12.98 -23.98
C ARG A 140 5.22 -13.32 -23.83
N ARG A 141 4.91 -14.56 -23.48
CA ARG A 141 3.67 -14.81 -22.74
C ARG A 141 3.63 -13.83 -21.57
N LYS A 142 2.46 -13.21 -21.39
CA LYS A 142 2.15 -12.23 -20.35
C LYS A 142 2.19 -12.93 -18.98
N GLU A 143 3.37 -13.29 -18.48
CA GLU A 143 3.53 -14.10 -17.26
C GLU A 143 3.94 -13.26 -16.05
N PHE A 144 3.46 -13.68 -14.88
CA PHE A 144 3.93 -13.16 -13.60
C PHE A 144 5.12 -13.97 -13.09
N TYR A 145 6.03 -13.35 -12.33
CA TYR A 145 7.14 -14.02 -11.67
C TYR A 145 7.33 -13.49 -10.25
N HIS A 146 7.87 -14.34 -9.37
CA HIS A 146 7.97 -14.10 -7.93
C HIS A 146 8.79 -12.86 -7.53
N THR A 147 9.81 -12.48 -8.31
CA THR A 147 10.66 -11.30 -8.08
C THR A 147 10.20 -10.05 -8.84
N MET A 148 8.99 -10.04 -9.40
CA MET A 148 8.47 -8.91 -10.16
C MET A 148 8.31 -7.68 -9.27
N GLY A 149 8.83 -6.53 -9.72
CA GLY A 149 8.64 -5.25 -9.03
C GLY A 149 7.21 -4.72 -9.18
N ILE A 150 6.79 -3.81 -8.30
CA ILE A 150 5.40 -3.27 -8.33
C ILE A 150 5.04 -2.65 -9.68
N GLY A 151 5.93 -1.86 -10.30
CA GLY A 151 5.66 -1.25 -11.59
C GLY A 151 5.48 -2.27 -12.72
N GLU A 152 6.27 -3.35 -12.70
CA GLU A 152 6.13 -4.46 -13.65
C GLU A 152 4.79 -5.19 -13.43
N LEU A 153 4.44 -5.47 -12.17
CA LEU A 153 3.17 -6.10 -11.78
C LEU A 153 1.97 -5.29 -12.27
N LEU A 154 1.93 -3.98 -12.00
CA LEU A 154 0.84 -3.11 -12.41
C LEU A 154 0.72 -3.02 -13.93
N ASN A 155 1.83 -2.90 -14.65
CA ASN A 155 1.82 -2.92 -16.12
C ASN A 155 1.34 -4.28 -16.66
N GLN A 156 1.70 -5.38 -16.01
CA GLN A 156 1.25 -6.72 -16.39
C GLN A 156 -0.26 -6.89 -16.16
N LEU A 157 -0.80 -6.34 -15.06
CA LEU A 157 -2.24 -6.27 -14.80
C LEU A 157 -2.97 -5.46 -15.89
N VAL A 158 -2.45 -4.30 -16.29
CA VAL A 158 -3.02 -3.52 -17.41
C VAL A 158 -2.99 -4.33 -18.71
N ASN A 159 -1.88 -5.00 -19.01
CA ASN A 159 -1.74 -5.78 -20.23
C ASN A 159 -2.71 -6.98 -20.29
N ILE A 160 -3.10 -7.53 -19.14
CA ILE A 160 -3.98 -8.70 -19.06
C ILE A 160 -5.44 -8.27 -18.91
N CYS A 161 -5.74 -7.33 -18.01
CA CYS A 161 -7.09 -6.94 -17.60
C CYS A 161 -7.55 -5.59 -18.20
N GLY A 162 -6.74 -4.94 -19.03
CA GLY A 162 -7.11 -3.71 -19.72
C GLY A 162 -7.44 -2.56 -18.75
N SER A 163 -8.62 -1.95 -18.93
CA SER A 163 -9.09 -0.82 -18.12
C SER A 163 -9.23 -1.17 -16.64
N LYS A 164 -9.63 -2.40 -16.29
CA LYS A 164 -9.71 -2.87 -14.90
C LYS A 164 -8.36 -2.85 -14.20
N GLY A 165 -7.33 -3.34 -14.89
CA GLY A 165 -5.95 -3.27 -14.39
C GLY A 165 -5.43 -1.84 -14.30
N LYS A 166 -5.89 -0.94 -15.18
CA LYS A 166 -5.55 0.48 -15.15
C LYS A 166 -6.10 1.19 -13.92
N LYS A 167 -7.35 0.91 -13.52
CA LYS A 167 -7.95 1.48 -12.29
C LYS A 167 -7.09 1.20 -11.05
N ILE A 168 -6.66 -0.06 -10.86
CA ILE A 168 -5.75 -0.44 -9.76
C ILE A 168 -4.39 0.25 -9.87
N LYS A 169 -3.83 0.33 -11.09
CA LYS A 169 -2.56 1.01 -11.32
C LYS A 169 -2.62 2.50 -10.95
N ASP A 170 -3.71 3.17 -11.30
CA ASP A 170 -3.87 4.61 -11.09
C ASP A 170 -4.09 4.96 -9.59
N LYS A 171 -4.54 3.99 -8.77
CA LYS A 171 -4.65 4.13 -7.31
C LYS A 171 -3.30 4.00 -6.56
N ILE A 172 -2.25 3.46 -7.19
CA ILE A 172 -0.94 3.24 -6.55
C ILE A 172 0.10 4.21 -7.13
N ASP A 173 0.61 5.11 -6.28
CA ASP A 173 1.66 6.06 -6.64
C ASP A 173 3.05 5.38 -6.70
N TRP A 174 3.25 4.57 -7.74
CA TRP A 174 4.48 3.83 -7.94
C TRP A 174 5.70 4.73 -8.22
N GLU A 175 5.47 5.95 -8.73
CA GLU A 175 6.54 6.94 -8.94
C GLU A 175 7.07 7.49 -7.61
N LEU A 176 6.17 7.87 -6.69
CA LEU A 176 6.54 8.23 -5.34
C LEU A 176 7.27 7.07 -4.67
N ARG A 177 6.73 5.84 -4.77
CA ARG A 177 7.39 4.65 -4.20
C ARG A 177 8.82 4.51 -4.69
N ASN A 178 9.03 4.58 -6.00
CA ASN A 178 10.38 4.46 -6.56
C ASN A 178 11.30 5.58 -6.06
N GLY A 179 10.83 6.83 -6.02
CA GLY A 179 11.60 7.94 -5.46
C GLY A 179 12.03 7.72 -4.01
N LEU A 180 11.11 7.23 -3.17
CA LEU A 180 11.39 6.97 -1.75
C LEU A 180 12.28 5.75 -1.51
N THR A 181 12.18 4.69 -2.33
CA THR A 181 12.92 3.43 -2.10
C THR A 181 14.41 3.55 -2.40
N HIS A 182 14.81 4.49 -3.27
CA HIS A 182 16.20 4.63 -3.72
C HIS A 182 17.05 5.58 -2.85
N GLY A 183 16.47 6.17 -1.79
CA GLY A 183 17.19 7.06 -0.89
C GLY A 183 17.66 8.38 -1.50
N LEU A 184 17.24 8.69 -2.73
CA LEU A 184 17.58 9.94 -3.43
C LEU A 184 16.60 11.05 -3.04
N LEU A 185 16.54 11.38 -1.76
CA LEU A 185 15.59 12.34 -1.21
C LEU A 185 16.21 13.20 -0.11
N TRP A 186 15.62 14.37 0.11
CA TRP A 186 15.94 15.25 1.23
C TRP A 186 14.68 15.93 1.72
N THR A 187 14.77 16.50 2.91
CA THR A 187 13.67 17.21 3.55
C THR A 187 13.89 18.71 3.46
N ASP A 188 12.80 19.44 3.29
CA ASP A 188 12.73 20.90 3.24
C ASP A 188 11.52 21.31 4.09
N GLY A 189 11.75 21.43 5.41
CA GLY A 189 10.70 21.57 6.40
C GLY A 189 9.72 20.39 6.38
N LEU A 190 8.45 20.67 6.10
CA LEU A 190 7.36 19.67 5.99
C LEU A 190 7.32 18.95 4.64
N THR A 191 8.27 19.19 3.74
CA THR A 191 8.25 18.66 2.38
C THR A 191 9.38 17.67 2.16
N ILE A 192 9.09 16.53 1.56
CA ILE A 192 10.09 15.64 0.96
C ILE A 192 10.27 16.05 -0.49
N ARG A 193 11.51 16.32 -0.87
CA ARG A 193 11.93 16.41 -2.27
C ARG A 193 12.66 15.12 -2.61
N TYR A 194 12.35 14.54 -3.76
CA TYR A 194 12.97 13.29 -4.20
C TYR A 194 13.34 13.35 -5.67
N SER A 195 14.42 12.68 -6.03
CA SER A 195 14.85 12.51 -7.40
C SER A 195 14.28 11.23 -8.00
N LYS A 196 13.75 11.32 -9.21
CA LYS A 196 13.28 10.16 -10.00
C LYS A 196 14.43 9.50 -10.77
N ASP A 197 15.59 10.12 -10.83
CA ASP A 197 16.78 9.60 -11.52
C ASP A 197 18.09 9.97 -10.81
N ILE A 198 19.14 9.18 -11.03
CA ILE A 198 20.46 9.38 -10.40
C ILE A 198 21.20 10.63 -10.89
N ARG A 199 20.73 11.27 -11.97
CA ARG A 199 21.31 12.51 -12.51
C ARG A 199 20.61 13.76 -11.95
N PHE A 200 19.65 13.59 -11.05
CA PHE A 200 18.91 14.66 -10.40
C PHE A 200 18.13 15.57 -11.36
N THR A 201 17.80 15.09 -12.56
CA THR A 201 17.14 15.89 -13.60
C THR A 201 15.63 15.97 -13.41
N LYS A 202 15.00 14.89 -12.92
CA LYS A 202 13.57 14.81 -12.65
C LYS A 202 13.34 14.80 -11.15
N LYS A 203 12.76 15.89 -10.64
CA LYS A 203 12.45 16.05 -9.22
C LYS A 203 10.96 15.93 -8.98
N GLY A 204 10.59 15.27 -7.89
CA GLY A 204 9.25 15.28 -7.32
C GLY A 204 9.28 15.91 -5.93
N GLN A 205 8.10 16.30 -5.45
CA GLN A 205 7.94 16.76 -4.08
C GLN A 205 6.60 16.30 -3.50
N VAL A 206 6.57 16.07 -2.20
CA VAL A 206 5.36 15.72 -1.45
C VAL A 206 5.43 16.32 -0.05
N ARG A 207 4.39 17.07 0.34
CA ARG A 207 4.26 17.64 1.68
C ARG A 207 3.77 16.56 2.66
N LEU A 208 4.08 16.69 3.95
CA LEU A 208 3.78 15.71 4.99
C LEU A 208 2.30 15.28 5.02
N ASP A 209 1.37 16.22 4.94
CA ASP A 209 -0.07 15.94 4.90
C ASP A 209 -0.49 15.13 3.66
N ALA A 210 0.05 15.48 2.49
CA ALA A 210 -0.19 14.74 1.26
C ALA A 210 0.45 13.34 1.29
N LEU A 211 1.63 13.21 1.91
CA LEU A 211 2.31 11.93 2.09
C LEU A 211 1.53 11.04 3.06
N TRP A 212 1.06 11.60 4.18
CA TRP A 212 0.22 10.90 5.13
C TRP A 212 -1.07 10.39 4.46
N LYS A 213 -1.75 11.25 3.70
CA LYS A 213 -2.95 10.87 2.96
C LYS A 213 -2.65 9.71 1.99
N LYS A 214 -1.57 9.80 1.21
CA LYS A 214 -1.12 8.72 0.32
C LYS A 214 -0.80 7.43 1.07
N ALA A 215 -0.16 7.51 2.24
CA ALA A 215 0.15 6.35 3.08
C ALA A 215 -1.14 5.68 3.61
N SER A 216 -2.10 6.50 4.06
CA SER A 216 -3.41 6.03 4.55
C SER A 216 -4.23 5.37 3.44
N GLU A 217 -4.35 6.02 2.28
CA GLU A 217 -5.04 5.47 1.10
C GLU A 217 -4.38 4.18 0.60
N GLN A 218 -3.05 4.15 0.51
CA GLN A 218 -2.31 2.95 0.13
C GLN A 218 -2.53 1.81 1.12
N SER A 219 -2.61 2.10 2.41
CA SER A 219 -2.90 1.06 3.41
C SER A 219 -4.31 0.51 3.24
N LYS A 220 -5.33 1.36 3.02
CA LYS A 220 -6.69 0.92 2.72
C LYS A 220 -6.74 0.02 1.48
N ILE A 221 -6.05 0.37 0.40
CA ILE A 221 -5.94 -0.46 -0.81
C ILE A 221 -5.33 -1.83 -0.49
N THR A 222 -4.24 -1.85 0.27
CA THR A 222 -3.57 -3.09 0.69
C THR A 222 -4.50 -3.95 1.56
N GLN A 223 -5.24 -3.35 2.48
CA GLN A 223 -6.20 -4.04 3.33
C GLN A 223 -7.39 -4.60 2.53
N CYS A 224 -7.87 -3.89 1.51
CA CYS A 224 -8.89 -4.41 0.59
C CYS A 224 -8.39 -5.72 -0.06
N LEU A 225 -7.16 -5.73 -0.57
CA LEU A 225 -6.58 -6.92 -1.17
C LEU A 225 -6.42 -8.06 -0.15
N ILE A 226 -5.92 -7.77 1.05
CA ILE A 226 -5.70 -8.80 2.06
C ILE A 226 -7.01 -9.43 2.52
N ASN A 227 -8.09 -8.65 2.68
CA ASN A 227 -9.41 -9.18 3.05
C ASN A 227 -10.11 -9.89 1.86
N LEU A 228 -9.87 -9.44 0.63
CA LEU A 228 -10.41 -10.07 -0.57
C LEU A 228 -9.87 -11.48 -0.78
N ILE A 229 -8.56 -11.69 -0.59
CA ILE A 229 -7.90 -12.99 -0.83
C ILE A 229 -8.59 -14.15 -0.10
N PRO A 230 -8.80 -14.14 1.23
CA PRO A 230 -9.44 -15.24 1.93
C PRO A 230 -10.92 -15.40 1.51
N ALA A 231 -11.67 -14.31 1.31
CA ALA A 231 -13.06 -14.36 0.84
C ALA A 231 -13.16 -15.07 -0.52
N TRP A 232 -12.25 -14.74 -1.44
CA TRP A 232 -12.15 -15.39 -2.75
C TRP A 232 -11.89 -16.90 -2.67
N TYR A 233 -11.09 -17.35 -1.70
CA TYR A 233 -10.71 -18.76 -1.54
C TYR A 233 -11.61 -19.56 -0.59
N SER A 234 -12.43 -18.91 0.24
CA SER A 234 -13.45 -19.60 1.05
C SER A 234 -14.74 -19.84 0.27
N GLY A 235 -14.96 -19.08 -0.81
CA GLY A 235 -16.24 -19.10 -1.54
C GLY A 235 -17.33 -18.33 -0.80
N ASP A 236 -16.98 -17.59 0.27
CA ASP A 236 -17.88 -16.70 1.00
C ASP A 236 -18.02 -15.37 0.25
N CYS A 237 -18.57 -15.41 -0.96
CA CYS A 237 -18.89 -14.25 -1.78
C CYS A 237 -20.20 -14.49 -2.53
#